data_AF-A0A0K2VI02-F1
#
_entry.id   AF-A0A0K2VI02-F1
#
_cell.length_a   1.000
_cell.length_b   1.000
_cell.length_c   1.000
_cell.angle_alpha   90.00
_cell.angle_beta   90.00
_cell.angle_gamma   90.00
#
_symmetry.space_group_name_H-M   'P 1'
#
loop_
_entity.id
_entity.type
_entity.pdbx_description
1 polymer ?
#
loop_
_entity_poly.entity_id
_entity_poly.type
_entity_poly.pdbx_seq_one_letter_code
_entity_poly.pdbx_strand_id
1 'polypeptide(L)'
;MAELNKIKKEKAVEEAKKEEQHSAEVERIRMENILSGNPLLKNKFSETSEKMDLKVKKRWDDDVVFKNCSRAQPDKEKKNFINDSLRNEFHRKFMEKYIK
;
A
#
# COMPACT_ATOMS: atom_id res chain seq x y z
N MET A 1 -8.30 -17.16 62.09
CA MET A 1 -8.87 -17.23 60.72
C MET A 1 -9.22 -15.86 60.11
N ALA A 2 -9.65 -14.85 60.89
CA ALA A 2 -10.07 -13.55 60.36
C ALA A 2 -8.91 -12.67 59.81
N GLU A 3 -7.73 -12.69 60.44
CA GLU A 3 -6.56 -11.94 59.95
C GLU A 3 -6.04 -12.47 58.61
N LEU A 4 -6.02 -13.80 58.45
CA LEU A 4 -5.59 -14.45 57.20
C LEU A 4 -6.45 -14.02 56.00
N ASN A 5 -7.74 -13.77 56.22
CA ASN A 5 -8.65 -13.27 55.19
C ASN A 5 -8.46 -11.79 54.88
N LYS A 6 -8.06 -10.96 55.85
CA LYS A 6 -7.69 -9.55 55.61
C LYS A 6 -6.41 -9.45 54.78
N ILE A 7 -5.39 -10.23 55.12
CA ILE A 7 -4.11 -10.27 54.39
C ILE A 7 -4.31 -10.73 52.94
N LYS A 8 -5.17 -11.73 52.71
CA LYS A 8 -5.52 -12.19 51.36
C LYS A 8 -6.25 -11.11 50.54
N LYS A 9 -7.15 -10.35 51.18
CA LYS A 9 -7.88 -9.27 50.51
C LYS A 9 -6.97 -8.09 50.16
N GLU A 10 -6.04 -7.73 51.04
CA GLU A 10 -5.07 -6.67 50.78
C GLU A 10 -4.11 -7.02 49.65
N LYS A 11 -3.58 -8.26 49.64
CA LYS A 11 -2.74 -8.76 48.53
C LYS A 11 -3.46 -8.77 47.19
N ALA A 12 -4.73 -9.20 47.15
CA ALA A 12 -5.50 -9.23 45.91
C ALA A 12 -5.73 -7.82 45.33
N VAL A 13 -5.91 -6.81 46.20
CA VAL A 13 -6.09 -5.41 45.76
C VAL A 13 -4.77 -4.81 45.27
N GLU A 14 -3.66 -5.13 45.93
CA GLU A 14 -2.33 -4.69 45.51
C GLU A 14 -1.92 -5.32 44.18
N GLU A 15 -2.18 -6.62 44.00
CA GLU A 15 -1.92 -7.34 42.75
C GLU A 15 -2.76 -6.80 41.59
N ALA A 16 -4.06 -6.56 41.81
CA ALA A 16 -4.93 -5.95 40.80
C ALA A 16 -4.46 -4.54 40.38
N LYS A 17 -4.04 -3.70 41.33
CA LYS A 17 -3.47 -2.38 41.00
C LYS A 17 -2.18 -2.48 40.19
N LYS A 18 -1.33 -3.45 40.51
CA LYS A 18 -0.06 -3.67 39.79
C LYS A 18 -0.29 -4.19 38.38
N GLU A 19 -1.27 -5.07 38.20
CA GLU A 19 -1.65 -5.61 36.90
C GLU A 19 -2.23 -4.52 35.98
N GLU A 20 -3.07 -3.63 36.52
CA GLU A 20 -3.62 -2.49 35.79
C GLU A 20 -2.55 -1.46 35.38
N GLN A 21 -1.57 -1.21 36.26
CA GLN A 21 -0.43 -0.34 35.91
C GLN A 21 0.45 -0.97 34.83
N HIS A 22 0.68 -2.28 34.91
CA HIS A 22 1.48 -2.99 33.92
C HIS A 22 0.78 -3.06 32.56
N SER A 23 -0.53 -3.30 32.52
CA SER A 23 -1.29 -3.31 31.27
C SER A 23 -1.29 -1.93 30.60
N ALA A 24 -1.44 -0.86 31.38
CA ALA A 24 -1.37 0.52 30.87
C ALA A 24 0.00 0.85 30.27
N GLU A 25 1.11 0.45 30.90
CA GLU A 25 2.46 0.70 30.36
C GLU A 25 2.71 -0.13 29.09
N VAL A 26 2.28 -1.38 29.05
CA VAL A 26 2.39 -2.23 27.85
C VAL A 26 1.60 -1.62 26.68
N GLU A 27 0.42 -1.08 26.93
CA GLU A 27 -0.39 -0.41 25.90
C GLU A 27 0.27 0.89 25.42
N ARG A 28 0.86 1.67 26.34
CA ARG A 28 1.65 2.88 26.03
C ARG A 28 2.81 2.56 25.09
N ILE A 29 3.61 1.55 25.43
CA ILE A 29 4.76 1.10 24.63
C ILE A 29 4.29 0.57 23.27
N ARG A 30 3.15 -0.15 23.22
CA ARG A 30 2.59 -0.66 21.97
C ARG A 30 2.18 0.48 21.04
N MET A 31 1.53 1.52 21.56
CA MET A 31 1.17 2.70 20.77
C MET A 31 2.40 3.46 20.28
N GLU A 32 3.40 3.65 21.15
CA GLU A 32 4.67 4.32 20.80
C GLU A 32 5.43 3.56 19.69
N ASN A 33 5.45 2.23 19.74
CA ASN A 33 6.06 1.39 18.71
C ASN A 33 5.30 1.40 17.38
N ILE A 34 3.96 1.43 17.40
CA ILE A 34 3.16 1.55 16.17
C ILE A 34 3.40 2.90 15.49
N LEU A 35 3.54 3.97 16.28
CA LEU A 35 3.75 5.31 15.77
C LEU A 35 5.19 5.54 15.28
N SER A 36 6.18 4.97 15.96
CA SER A 36 7.61 5.13 15.63
C SER A 36 8.13 4.14 14.58
N GLY A 37 7.53 2.95 14.47
CA GLY A 37 7.99 1.87 13.59
C GLY A 37 7.67 2.07 12.10
N ASN A 38 6.76 2.99 11.76
CA ASN A 38 6.39 3.27 10.38
C ASN A 38 6.85 4.67 9.93
N PRO A 39 7.93 4.77 9.14
CA PRO A 39 8.44 6.07 8.67
C PRO A 39 7.44 6.85 7.78
N LEU A 40 6.41 6.21 7.23
CA LEU A 40 5.35 6.90 6.47
C LEU A 40 4.28 7.53 7.36
N LEU A 41 4.10 7.06 8.59
CA LEU A 41 3.12 7.60 9.54
C LEU A 41 3.66 8.80 10.32
N LYS A 42 4.99 8.86 10.51
CA LYS A 42 5.66 9.95 11.24
C LYS A 42 5.37 11.34 10.65
N ASN A 43 5.21 11.41 9.33
CA ASN A 43 4.92 12.66 8.63
C ASN A 43 3.42 13.00 8.56
N LYS A 44 2.53 12.03 8.83
CA LYS A 44 1.07 12.25 8.78
C LYS A 44 0.48 12.78 10.09
N PHE A 45 1.14 12.52 11.22
CA PHE A 45 0.69 12.90 12.56
C PHE A 45 1.60 13.92 13.26
N SER A 46 2.64 14.41 12.57
CA SER A 46 3.39 15.58 13.04
C SER A 46 2.47 16.80 12.96
N GLU A 47 2.13 17.39 14.10
CA GLU A 47 1.33 18.63 14.23
C GLU A 47 1.95 19.81 13.46
N THR A 48 3.19 19.70 12.97
CA THR A 48 3.88 20.71 12.17
C THR A 48 3.79 20.48 10.65
N SER A 49 3.29 19.33 10.18
CA SER A 49 2.98 19.18 8.76
C SER A 49 1.56 19.65 8.54
N GLU A 50 1.45 20.92 8.14
CA GLU A 50 0.32 21.49 7.42
C GLU A 50 -0.34 20.42 6.56
N LYS A 51 -1.66 20.50 6.46
CA LYS A 51 -2.52 19.78 5.51
C LYS A 51 -2.01 19.99 4.08
N MET A 52 -0.88 19.38 3.74
CA MET A 52 -0.40 19.21 2.39
C MET A 52 -1.40 18.24 1.80
N ASP A 53 -2.44 18.81 1.19
CA ASP A 53 -3.32 18.11 0.28
C ASP A 53 -2.43 17.21 -0.58
N LEU A 54 -2.44 15.90 -0.29
CA LEU A 54 -1.84 14.84 -1.11
C LEU A 54 -2.60 14.70 -2.45
N LYS A 55 -3.31 15.76 -2.86
CA LYS A 55 -3.90 15.93 -4.16
C LYS A 55 -2.75 16.13 -5.12
N VAL A 56 -2.28 15.01 -5.67
CA VAL A 56 -1.25 14.93 -6.70
C VAL A 56 -1.46 16.08 -7.69
N LYS A 57 -0.47 16.98 -7.75
CA LYS A 57 -0.46 18.11 -8.68
C LYS A 57 -0.63 17.59 -10.11
N LYS A 58 -1.28 18.39 -10.97
CA LYS A 58 -1.58 18.07 -12.37
C LYS A 58 -0.41 17.32 -13.01
N ARG A 59 -0.69 16.10 -13.50
CA ARG A 59 0.32 15.24 -14.09
C ARG A 59 0.75 15.80 -15.45
N TRP A 60 2.00 15.59 -15.83
CA TRP A 60 2.55 16.09 -17.09
C TRP A 60 1.80 15.56 -18.32
N ASP A 61 1.18 14.38 -18.18
CA ASP A 61 0.40 13.73 -19.23
C ASP A 61 -1.01 14.32 -19.35
N ASP A 62 -1.46 15.18 -18.43
CA ASP A 62 -2.86 15.62 -18.32
C ASP A 62 -3.30 16.54 -19.49
N ASP A 63 -2.39 17.33 -20.07
CA ASP A 63 -2.67 18.22 -21.22
C ASP A 63 -2.57 17.55 -22.61
N VAL A 64 -2.33 16.24 -22.68
CA VAL A 64 -2.24 15.52 -23.96
C VAL A 64 -3.63 15.31 -24.58
N VAL A 65 -3.84 15.72 -25.83
CA VAL A 65 -5.12 15.64 -26.55
C VAL A 65 -5.58 14.21 -26.90
N PHE A 66 -4.65 13.25 -26.97
CA PHE A 66 -4.95 11.84 -27.22
C PHE A 66 -4.61 11.00 -25.98
N LYS A 67 -5.62 10.37 -25.39
CA LYS A 67 -5.46 9.48 -24.23
C LYS A 67 -5.72 8.03 -24.65
N ASN A 68 -4.76 7.15 -24.39
CA ASN A 68 -4.97 5.71 -24.34
C ASN A 68 -5.67 5.10 -25.59
N CYS A 69 -5.31 5.55 -26.80
CA CYS A 69 -5.94 5.15 -28.07
C CYS A 69 -5.89 3.64 -28.35
N SER A 70 -4.98 2.91 -27.72
CA SER A 70 -4.79 1.47 -27.90
C SER A 70 -5.45 0.61 -26.83
N ARG A 71 -6.14 1.20 -25.82
CA ARG A 71 -6.67 0.45 -24.66
C ARG A 71 -7.63 -0.69 -25.04
N ALA A 72 -8.38 -0.51 -26.12
CA ALA A 72 -9.37 -1.47 -26.59
C ALA A 72 -8.89 -2.26 -27.83
N GLN A 73 -7.63 -2.10 -28.27
CA GLN A 73 -7.13 -2.93 -29.35
C GLN A 73 -6.99 -4.37 -28.85
N PRO A 74 -7.69 -5.34 -29.47
CA PRO A 74 -7.44 -6.74 -29.16
C PRO A 74 -6.02 -7.10 -29.59
N ASP A 75 -5.31 -7.86 -28.74
CA ASP A 75 -4.00 -8.39 -29.09
C ASP A 75 -4.09 -9.13 -30.43
N LYS A 76 -3.39 -8.59 -31.44
CA LYS A 76 -3.39 -9.13 -32.81
C LYS A 76 -2.56 -10.40 -32.93
N GLU A 77 -2.22 -11.06 -31.82
CA GLU A 77 -1.35 -12.22 -31.76
C GLU A 77 -2.00 -13.52 -32.25
N LYS A 78 -3.22 -13.47 -32.81
CA LYS A 78 -3.80 -14.64 -33.48
C LYS A 78 -2.96 -14.97 -34.71
N LYS A 79 -2.10 -15.98 -34.55
CA LYS A 79 -1.24 -16.56 -35.59
C LYS A 79 -2.11 -17.29 -36.62
N ASN A 80 -2.68 -16.52 -37.53
CA ASN A 80 -3.39 -17.08 -38.68
C ASN A 80 -2.36 -17.45 -39.75
N PHE A 81 -2.27 -18.74 -40.08
CA PHE A 81 -1.48 -19.18 -41.22
C PHE A 81 -2.20 -18.81 -42.52
N ILE A 82 -1.50 -18.14 -43.43
CA ILE A 82 -2.00 -17.80 -44.76
C ILE A 82 -1.16 -18.55 -45.78
N ASN A 83 -1.78 -19.39 -46.59
CA ASN A 83 -1.13 -20.09 -47.70
C ASN A 83 -0.99 -19.15 -48.93
N ASP A 84 -0.23 -18.06 -48.77
CA ASP A 84 0.07 -17.05 -49.80
C ASP A 84 1.43 -16.43 -49.47
N SER A 85 2.36 -16.40 -50.43
CA SER A 85 3.72 -15.92 -50.23
C SER A 85 3.84 -14.41 -50.04
N LEU A 86 2.88 -13.62 -50.51
CA LEU A 86 2.89 -12.16 -50.46
C LEU A 86 2.08 -11.60 -49.29
N ARG A 87 0.99 -12.28 -48.91
CA ARG A 87 0.07 -11.82 -47.86
C ARG A 87 0.38 -12.37 -46.47
N ASN A 88 1.27 -13.36 -46.39
CA ASN A 88 1.73 -13.89 -45.12
C ASN A 88 2.41 -12.79 -44.27
N GLU A 89 2.28 -12.94 -42.95
CA GLU A 89 2.90 -12.06 -41.95
C GLU A 89 4.42 -11.98 -42.11
N PHE A 90 5.07 -13.06 -42.53
CA PHE A 90 6.50 -13.04 -42.86
C PHE A 90 6.81 -12.01 -43.96
N HIS A 91 6.09 -12.04 -45.07
CA HIS A 91 6.34 -11.15 -46.19
C HIS A 91 6.01 -9.70 -45.85
N ARG A 92 4.92 -9.46 -45.11
CA ARG A 92 4.58 -8.12 -44.60
C ARG A 92 5.71 -7.54 -43.74
N LYS A 93 6.23 -8.31 -42.78
CA LYS A 93 7.37 -7.91 -41.92
C LYS A 93 8.67 -7.75 -42.71
N PHE A 94 8.90 -8.60 -43.71
CA PHE A 94 10.06 -8.49 -44.60
C PHE A 94 10.02 -7.17 -45.37
N MET A 95 8.89 -6.84 -45.99
CA MET A 95 8.74 -5.60 -46.73
C MET A 95 8.88 -4.37 -45.83
N GLU A 96 8.23 -4.34 -44.66
CA GLU A 96 8.38 -3.26 -43.67
C GLU A 96 9.83 -3.05 -43.20
N LYS A 97 10.61 -4.14 -43.11
CA LYS A 97 12.01 -4.08 -42.64
C LYS A 97 12.98 -3.61 -43.72
N TYR A 98 12.82 -4.09 -44.95
CA TYR A 98 13.81 -3.91 -46.02
C TYR A 98 13.40 -2.85 -47.05
N ILE A 99 12.15 -2.39 -47.04
CA ILE A 99 11.64 -1.34 -47.90
C ILE A 99 11.04 -0.26 -46.99
N LYS A 100 11.54 0.97 -47.13
CA LYS A 100 11.13 2.13 -46.34
C LYS A 100 10.33 3.11 -47.20
#